data_AF-A0A448Z6S4-F1
#
_entry.id   AF-A0A448Z6S4-F1
#
_cell.length_a   1.000
_cell.length_b   1.000
_cell.length_c   1.000
_cell.angle_alpha   90.00
_cell.angle_beta   90.00
_cell.angle_gamma   90.00
#
_symmetry.space_group_name_H-M   'P 1'
#
loop_
_entity.id
_entity.type
_entity.pdbx_description
1 polymer ?
#
loop_
_entity_poly.entity_id
_entity_poly.type
_entity_poly.pdbx_seq_one_letter_code
_entity_poly.pdbx_strand_id
1 'polypeptide(L)'
;MDSTSKEESSSTNAETTKASGSQSNAQTPTSKPKSNVSKSGTTLDDANEELSQLIISGKIKSDDVRCLKASLKEHVSLKEKVEKLKSLLGRSAKAQREAKVDSETAQKRLGQAMKEIERLNKKLDKLQTRPTHMDLLMDFETNFDKALLSVGQSGGQETSDAEPTTQAMESSDLDTMDDMLMQELGEAKNRIEKLETLNTAMMSRSSQLEESAKVLQKERDEARNSSKRLQMELRMANLEAEQANRAMIDKVASLEEMQMEIDLVTKANAKANVRAAKGEEAANSLKSDKNHIQQLESQVQALKEWALASAEAKQLMHERCRILEGKLKLQQGKNVGNEKSNAEKLLFTKTGSMVIGAGANHPVHLSLGEHATTVDSRFVILRWKFDSSPSDMTVDFNIMKGTCTTSSEYAKADYLIKGRMIQGGAGGETEGAFNTDSACTILWSNAKSWIRPVTVKYSIGVVALK
;
A
#
# COMPACT_ATOMS: atom_id res chain seq x y z
N MET A 1 19.39 -26.30 -18.66
CA MET A 1 19.77 -25.16 -17.81
C MET A 1 18.64 -24.99 -16.84
N ASP A 2 18.86 -25.41 -15.62
CA ASP A 2 17.81 -25.62 -14.63
C ASP A 2 17.52 -24.33 -13.85
N SER A 3 16.26 -24.12 -13.53
CA SER A 3 15.81 -23.04 -12.64
C SER A 3 14.58 -23.53 -11.88
N THR A 4 14.85 -24.29 -10.81
CA THR A 4 13.82 -24.80 -9.90
C THR A 4 13.29 -23.68 -9.01
N SER A 5 12.05 -23.25 -9.26
CA SER A 5 11.31 -22.40 -8.33
C SER A 5 10.63 -23.26 -7.27
N LYS A 6 10.97 -23.07 -5.99
CA LYS A 6 10.27 -23.72 -4.87
C LYS A 6 8.97 -22.97 -4.55
N GLU A 7 7.89 -23.72 -4.37
CA GLU A 7 6.73 -23.26 -3.61
C GLU A 7 6.99 -23.53 -2.11
N GLU A 8 6.73 -22.55 -1.25
CA GLU A 8 6.61 -22.78 0.20
C GLU A 8 5.17 -22.46 0.63
N SER A 9 4.44 -23.52 1.01
CA SER A 9 3.07 -23.45 1.51
C SER A 9 3.08 -23.63 3.03
N SER A 10 2.59 -22.63 3.77
CA SER A 10 2.46 -22.68 5.22
C SER A 10 1.03 -22.33 5.66
N SER A 11 0.13 -23.31 5.56
CA SER A 11 -1.22 -23.23 6.12
C SER A 11 -1.25 -23.75 7.56
N THR A 12 -1.65 -22.89 8.50
CA THR A 12 -1.97 -23.30 9.87
C THR A 12 -3.42 -22.96 10.19
N ASN A 13 -4.28 -23.98 10.20
CA ASN A 13 -5.65 -23.85 10.68
C ASN A 13 -5.65 -23.60 12.19
N ALA A 14 -6.45 -22.63 12.63
CA ALA A 14 -6.83 -22.45 14.03
C ALA A 14 -8.36 -22.33 14.09
N GLU A 15 -9.01 -23.47 14.26
CA GLU A 15 -10.46 -23.59 14.36
C GLU A 15 -10.95 -23.05 15.71
N THR A 16 -12.02 -22.25 15.74
CA THR A 16 -12.71 -21.91 16.99
C THR A 16 -14.20 -21.72 16.73
N THR A 17 -14.98 -22.74 17.08
CA THR A 17 -16.44 -22.72 17.05
C THR A 17 -17.02 -22.01 18.27
N LYS A 18 -18.04 -21.17 18.05
CA LYS A 18 -19.15 -20.97 18.99
C LYS A 18 -20.36 -20.34 18.27
N ALA A 19 -21.55 -20.59 18.81
CA ALA A 19 -22.79 -20.54 18.06
C ALA A 19 -23.74 -19.41 18.50
N SER A 20 -24.69 -19.11 17.60
CA SER A 20 -26.10 -18.75 17.83
C SER A 20 -26.48 -17.96 19.09
N GLY A 21 -27.07 -16.77 18.89
CA GLY A 21 -27.79 -15.99 19.90
C GLY A 21 -28.55 -14.83 19.26
N SER A 22 -29.88 -14.81 19.41
CA SER A 22 -30.77 -13.96 18.61
C SER A 22 -31.15 -12.61 19.26
N GLN A 23 -31.45 -11.65 18.38
CA GLN A 23 -32.53 -10.64 18.49
C GLN A 23 -32.52 -9.54 19.60
N SER A 24 -32.51 -8.31 19.09
CA SER A 24 -33.53 -7.26 19.33
C SER A 24 -33.33 -6.16 20.38
N ASN A 25 -34.07 -5.08 20.08
CA ASN A 25 -34.45 -3.90 20.85
C ASN A 25 -33.39 -2.91 21.33
N ALA A 26 -33.70 -1.65 21.02
CA ALA A 26 -33.07 -0.46 21.56
C ALA A 26 -33.47 -0.22 23.03
N GLN A 27 -32.55 0.38 23.78
CA GLN A 27 -32.84 1.66 24.46
C GLN A 27 -31.54 2.36 24.87
N THR A 28 -31.59 3.69 24.94
CA THR A 28 -30.44 4.53 25.32
C THR A 28 -30.59 5.00 26.77
N PRO A 29 -29.74 4.57 27.71
CA PRO A 29 -29.63 5.20 29.03
C PRO A 29 -28.39 6.12 29.08
N THR A 30 -28.60 7.42 29.19
CA THR A 30 -27.53 8.44 29.29
C THR A 30 -26.95 8.53 30.72
N SER A 31 -26.23 7.49 31.15
CA SER A 31 -25.54 7.48 32.45
C SER A 31 -24.17 8.16 32.39
N LYS A 32 -24.11 9.44 32.79
CA LYS A 32 -22.83 10.14 33.03
C LYS A 32 -22.11 9.50 34.24
N PRO A 33 -20.86 8.99 34.12
CA PRO A 33 -20.06 8.68 35.29
C PRO A 33 -19.67 9.99 35.99
N LYS A 34 -20.14 10.19 37.23
CA LYS A 34 -19.67 11.28 38.10
C LYS A 34 -18.25 10.95 38.59
N SER A 35 -17.23 11.28 37.81
CA SER A 35 -15.87 11.32 38.32
C SER A 35 -15.72 12.51 39.28
N ASN A 36 -15.63 12.24 40.57
CA ASN A 36 -15.22 13.23 41.57
C ASN A 36 -13.74 13.59 41.34
N VAL A 37 -13.48 14.51 40.41
CA VAL A 37 -12.18 15.15 40.27
C VAL A 37 -12.05 16.17 41.39
N SER A 38 -11.42 15.77 42.48
CA SER A 38 -10.99 16.66 43.56
C SER A 38 -10.05 17.72 43.00
N LYS A 39 -10.58 18.93 42.77
CA LYS A 39 -9.81 20.12 42.36
C LYS A 39 -8.97 20.65 43.52
N SER A 40 -8.02 19.87 44.02
CA SER A 40 -6.86 20.36 44.77
C SER A 40 -5.87 21.03 43.80
N GLY A 41 -6.36 22.04 43.09
CA GLY A 41 -5.58 22.82 42.15
C GLY A 41 -5.21 24.14 42.79
N THR A 42 -4.11 24.15 43.57
CA THR A 42 -3.44 25.40 43.93
C THR A 42 -3.22 26.21 42.67
N THR A 43 -3.80 27.40 42.65
CA THR A 43 -3.67 28.37 41.58
C THR A 43 -2.29 29.03 41.68
N LEU A 44 -1.89 29.72 40.61
CA LEU A 44 -0.65 30.51 40.65
C LEU A 44 -0.79 31.71 41.60
N ASP A 45 -2.02 32.11 41.95
CA ASP A 45 -2.31 33.20 42.87
C ASP A 45 -2.19 32.74 44.33
N ASP A 46 -2.79 31.58 44.71
CA ASP A 46 -2.63 30.97 46.04
C ASP A 46 -1.14 30.81 46.42
N ALA A 47 -0.36 30.25 45.48
CA ALA A 47 1.08 30.02 45.68
C ALA A 47 1.90 31.32 45.65
N ASN A 48 1.43 32.38 44.97
CA ASN A 48 2.04 33.72 45.08
C ASN A 48 1.74 34.38 46.42
N GLU A 49 0.57 34.10 47.02
CA GLU A 49 0.19 34.62 48.34
C GLU A 49 0.96 33.91 49.46
N GLU A 50 1.08 32.58 49.43
CA GLU A 50 1.98 31.83 50.34
C GLU A 50 3.44 32.33 50.24
N LEU A 51 3.96 32.50 49.02
CA LEU A 51 5.30 33.08 48.83
C LEU A 51 5.42 34.50 49.41
N SER A 52 4.35 35.30 49.37
CA SER A 52 4.35 36.66 49.92
C SER A 52 4.28 36.65 51.45
N GLN A 53 3.51 35.75 52.05
CA GLN A 53 3.52 35.52 53.51
C GLN A 53 4.89 35.01 53.98
N LEU A 54 5.56 34.15 53.20
CA LEU A 54 6.90 33.66 53.51
C LEU A 54 7.97 34.77 53.49
N ILE A 55 7.89 35.72 52.54
CA ILE A 55 8.71 36.96 52.56
C ILE A 55 8.47 37.75 53.85
N ILE A 56 7.20 38.04 54.18
CA ILE A 56 6.82 38.83 55.35
C ILE A 56 7.30 38.17 56.65
N SER A 57 7.31 36.83 56.70
CA SER A 57 7.82 36.06 57.85
C SER A 57 9.35 36.05 57.98
N GLY A 58 10.09 36.63 57.04
CA GLY A 58 11.56 36.70 57.05
C GLY A 58 12.28 35.37 56.80
N LYS A 59 11.55 34.28 56.50
CA LYS A 59 12.10 32.91 56.42
C LYS A 59 12.88 32.61 55.13
N ILE A 60 12.73 33.43 54.09
CA ILE A 60 13.27 33.19 52.74
C ILE A 60 13.85 34.50 52.18
N LYS A 61 14.97 34.46 51.46
CA LYS A 61 15.59 35.67 50.87
C LYS A 61 14.88 36.08 49.58
N SER A 62 14.98 37.36 49.22
CA SER A 62 14.34 37.93 48.03
C SER A 62 14.75 37.24 46.72
N ASP A 63 16.02 36.83 46.59
CA ASP A 63 16.52 36.13 45.41
C ASP A 63 16.01 34.68 45.31
N ASP A 64 15.92 33.96 46.43
CA ASP A 64 15.33 32.61 46.50
C ASP A 64 13.86 32.65 46.06
N VAL A 65 13.12 33.69 46.49
CA VAL A 65 11.73 33.93 46.06
C VAL A 65 11.63 34.23 44.57
N ARG A 66 12.60 34.97 43.98
CA ARG A 66 12.64 35.20 42.52
C ARG A 66 12.81 33.87 41.77
N CYS A 67 13.66 32.97 42.26
CA CYS A 67 13.85 31.64 41.70
C CYS A 67 12.59 30.76 41.86
N LEU A 68 11.94 30.79 43.03
CA LEU A 68 10.68 30.06 43.27
C LEU A 68 9.54 30.56 42.36
N LYS A 69 9.38 31.87 42.16
CA LYS A 69 8.38 32.43 41.23
C LYS A 69 8.67 32.09 39.76
N ALA A 70 9.93 32.02 39.36
CA ALA A 70 10.31 31.55 38.03
C ALA A 70 9.95 30.06 37.84
N SER A 71 10.37 29.20 38.78
CA SER A 71 10.09 27.76 38.75
C SER A 71 8.59 27.43 38.79
N LEU A 72 7.81 28.16 39.60
CA LEU A 72 6.34 28.05 39.63
C LEU A 72 5.70 28.38 38.27
N LYS A 73 6.17 29.45 37.61
CA LYS A 73 5.70 29.86 36.27
C LYS A 73 6.05 28.82 35.20
N GLU A 74 7.25 28.24 35.27
CA GLU A 74 7.65 27.13 34.39
C GLU A 74 6.80 25.89 34.63
N HIS A 75 6.56 25.51 35.89
CA HIS A 75 5.71 24.37 36.25
C HIS A 75 4.27 24.52 35.72
N VAL A 76 3.67 25.72 35.82
CA VAL A 76 2.34 25.99 35.22
C VAL A 76 2.38 25.90 33.69
N SER A 77 3.41 26.44 33.04
CA SER A 77 3.60 26.29 31.58
C SER A 77 3.77 24.82 31.17
N LEU A 78 4.47 24.01 31.98
CA LEU A 78 4.65 22.57 31.76
C LEU A 78 3.32 21.83 31.93
N LYS A 79 2.54 22.15 32.96
CA LYS A 79 1.20 21.60 33.21
C LYS A 79 0.24 21.87 32.05
N GLU A 80 0.24 23.08 31.50
CA GLU A 80 -0.49 23.40 30.27
C GLU A 80 -0.03 22.56 29.07
N LYS A 81 1.28 22.40 28.86
CA LYS A 81 1.84 21.59 27.76
C LYS A 81 1.41 20.12 27.92
N VAL A 82 1.41 19.58 29.14
CA VAL A 82 0.94 18.23 29.45
C VAL A 82 -0.56 18.04 29.16
N GLU A 83 -1.43 18.98 29.54
CA GLU A 83 -2.86 18.89 29.20
C GLU A 83 -3.12 19.04 27.69
N LYS A 84 -2.36 19.90 27.00
CA LYS A 84 -2.40 20.00 25.52
C LYS A 84 -1.95 18.68 24.87
N LEU A 85 -0.91 18.02 25.38
CA LEU A 85 -0.47 16.71 24.92
C LEU A 85 -1.49 15.59 25.19
N LYS A 86 -2.12 15.55 26.38
CA LYS A 86 -3.23 14.62 26.68
C LYS A 86 -4.41 14.80 25.71
N SER A 87 -4.78 16.05 25.42
CA SER A 87 -5.83 16.38 24.46
C SER A 87 -5.50 15.93 23.03
N LEU A 88 -4.26 16.14 22.59
CA LEU A 88 -3.76 15.65 21.29
C LEU A 88 -3.71 14.12 21.22
N LEU A 89 -3.27 13.44 22.29
CA LEU A 89 -3.24 11.98 22.37
C LEU A 89 -4.67 11.40 22.33
N GLY A 90 -5.63 12.01 23.02
CA GLY A 90 -7.04 11.63 22.95
C GLY A 90 -7.64 11.80 21.55
N ARG A 91 -7.29 12.88 20.84
CA ARG A 91 -7.67 13.08 19.43
C ARG A 91 -7.03 12.06 18.50
N SER A 92 -5.74 11.74 18.70
CA SER A 92 -5.02 10.71 17.95
C SER A 92 -5.64 9.32 18.13
N ALA A 93 -5.95 8.94 19.38
CA ALA A 93 -6.62 7.67 19.69
C ALA A 93 -8.05 7.59 19.11
N LYS A 94 -8.74 8.72 18.94
CA LYS A 94 -10.03 8.78 18.22
C LYS A 94 -9.83 8.56 16.72
N ALA A 95 -8.92 9.32 16.10
CA ALA A 95 -8.62 9.19 14.67
C ALA A 95 -8.13 7.78 14.28
N GLN A 96 -7.35 7.12 15.14
CA GLN A 96 -6.91 5.74 14.94
C GLN A 96 -8.07 4.73 14.96
N ARG A 97 -9.12 4.97 15.77
CA ARG A 97 -10.34 4.14 15.76
C ARG A 97 -11.16 4.38 14.51
N GLU A 98 -11.29 5.63 14.07
CA GLU A 98 -12.02 6.00 12.86
C GLU A 98 -11.36 5.39 11.61
N ALA A 99 -10.05 5.56 11.45
CA ALA A 99 -9.27 4.93 10.38
C ALA A 99 -9.36 3.38 10.39
N LYS A 100 -9.47 2.74 11.56
CA LYS A 100 -9.71 1.29 11.66
C LYS A 100 -11.10 0.91 11.14
N VAL A 101 -12.16 1.65 11.51
CA VAL A 101 -13.53 1.41 11.02
C VAL A 101 -13.64 1.62 9.51
N ASP A 102 -12.96 2.64 8.97
CA ASP A 102 -12.89 2.87 7.53
C ASP A 102 -12.16 1.73 6.81
N SER A 103 -11.04 1.25 7.36
CA SER A 103 -10.30 0.09 6.83
C SER A 103 -11.13 -1.19 6.83
N GLU A 104 -11.82 -1.53 7.92
CA GLU A 104 -12.74 -2.67 7.98
C GLU A 104 -13.92 -2.53 6.99
N THR A 105 -14.38 -1.30 6.74
CA THR A 105 -15.46 -1.01 5.79
C THR A 105 -14.98 -1.16 4.34
N ALA A 106 -13.76 -0.70 4.03
CA ALA A 106 -13.13 -0.92 2.73
C ALA A 106 -12.87 -2.41 2.46
N GLN A 107 -12.40 -3.16 3.46
CA GLN A 107 -12.19 -4.61 3.36
C GLN A 107 -13.50 -5.37 3.10
N LYS A 108 -14.61 -4.96 3.73
CA LYS A 108 -15.95 -5.52 3.46
C LYS A 108 -16.41 -5.26 2.02
N ARG A 109 -16.20 -4.04 1.50
CA ARG A 109 -16.51 -3.69 0.09
C ARG A 109 -15.65 -4.49 -0.89
N LEU A 110 -14.35 -4.65 -0.63
CA LEU A 110 -13.46 -5.48 -1.43
C LEU A 110 -13.93 -6.95 -1.47
N GLY A 111 -14.29 -7.51 -0.32
CA GLY A 111 -14.83 -8.87 -0.23
C GLY A 111 -16.17 -9.07 -0.94
N GLN A 112 -16.99 -8.01 -1.06
CA GLN A 112 -18.20 -8.03 -1.89
C GLN A 112 -17.85 -7.98 -3.39
N ALA A 113 -16.93 -7.10 -3.80
CA ALA A 113 -16.49 -6.99 -5.18
C ALA A 113 -15.83 -8.28 -5.70
N MET A 114 -14.99 -8.94 -4.89
CA MET A 114 -14.37 -10.22 -5.26
C MET A 114 -15.41 -11.34 -5.46
N LYS A 115 -16.45 -11.40 -4.63
CA LYS A 115 -17.55 -12.36 -4.81
C LYS A 115 -18.39 -12.07 -6.05
N GLU A 116 -18.55 -10.80 -6.42
CA GLU A 116 -19.24 -10.43 -7.66
C GLU A 116 -18.40 -10.77 -8.90
N ILE A 117 -17.08 -10.55 -8.86
CA ILE A 117 -16.16 -11.02 -9.91
C ILE A 117 -16.23 -12.55 -10.06
N GLU A 118 -16.20 -13.30 -8.96
CA GLU A 118 -16.37 -14.77 -8.96
C GLU A 118 -17.71 -15.20 -9.59
N ARG A 119 -18.80 -14.48 -9.27
CA ARG A 119 -20.15 -14.70 -9.83
C ARG A 119 -20.20 -14.38 -11.33
N LEU A 120 -19.50 -13.35 -11.77
CA LEU A 120 -19.42 -12.94 -13.19
C LEU A 120 -18.56 -13.92 -14.00
N ASN A 121 -17.43 -14.39 -13.47
CA ASN A 121 -16.64 -15.45 -14.10
C ASN A 121 -17.48 -16.73 -14.26
N LYS A 122 -18.19 -17.16 -13.21
CA LYS A 122 -19.14 -18.29 -13.27
C LYS A 122 -20.33 -18.10 -14.22
N LYS A 123 -20.55 -16.89 -14.76
CA LYS A 123 -21.47 -16.64 -15.88
C LYS A 123 -20.73 -16.64 -17.23
N LEU A 124 -19.52 -16.09 -17.29
CA LEU A 124 -18.67 -16.10 -18.47
C LEU A 124 -18.34 -17.53 -18.90
N ASP A 125 -17.96 -18.39 -17.95
CA ASP A 125 -17.71 -19.83 -18.18
C ASP A 125 -18.94 -20.48 -18.86
N LYS A 126 -20.14 -20.22 -18.32
CA LYS A 126 -21.42 -20.74 -18.86
C LYS A 126 -21.82 -20.16 -20.22
N LEU A 127 -21.24 -19.02 -20.62
CA LEU A 127 -21.42 -18.45 -21.96
C LEU A 127 -20.36 -19.00 -22.94
N GLN A 128 -19.15 -19.30 -22.47
CA GLN A 128 -18.09 -19.94 -23.25
C GLN A 128 -18.38 -21.44 -23.51
N THR A 129 -18.97 -22.15 -22.54
CA THR A 129 -19.38 -23.56 -22.70
C THR A 129 -20.78 -23.72 -23.32
N ARG A 130 -21.37 -22.65 -23.85
CA ARG A 130 -22.67 -22.71 -24.53
C ARG A 130 -22.44 -23.13 -25.99
N PRO A 131 -23.20 -24.09 -26.55
CA PRO A 131 -23.11 -24.43 -27.97
C PRO A 131 -23.17 -23.17 -28.84
N THR A 132 -22.22 -23.05 -29.76
CA THR A 132 -22.16 -21.93 -30.69
C THR A 132 -23.30 -22.03 -31.71
N HIS A 133 -23.55 -20.94 -32.43
CA HIS A 133 -24.50 -20.97 -33.54
C HIS A 133 -24.05 -21.93 -34.66
N MET A 134 -22.76 -22.26 -34.77
CA MET A 134 -22.28 -23.28 -35.72
C MET A 134 -22.61 -24.69 -35.25
N ASP A 135 -22.45 -24.99 -33.96
CA ASP A 135 -22.81 -26.31 -33.40
C ASP A 135 -24.31 -26.60 -33.57
N LEU A 136 -25.14 -25.59 -33.29
CA LEU A 136 -26.59 -25.65 -33.52
C LEU A 136 -26.94 -25.82 -35.00
N LEU A 137 -26.21 -25.20 -35.93
CA LEU A 137 -26.41 -25.38 -37.37
C LEU A 137 -26.05 -26.80 -37.83
N MET A 138 -24.93 -27.36 -37.35
CA MET A 138 -24.55 -28.75 -37.65
C MET A 138 -25.58 -29.75 -37.10
N ASP A 139 -26.13 -29.50 -35.91
CA ASP A 139 -27.26 -30.29 -35.37
C ASP A 139 -28.53 -30.14 -36.23
N PHE A 140 -28.83 -28.95 -36.76
CA PHE A 140 -29.96 -28.75 -37.67
C PHE A 140 -29.77 -29.49 -38.99
N GLU A 141 -28.61 -29.37 -39.65
CA GLU A 141 -28.27 -30.10 -40.88
C GLU A 141 -28.36 -31.63 -40.66
N THR A 142 -27.73 -32.13 -39.61
CA THR A 142 -27.72 -33.56 -39.25
C THR A 142 -29.12 -34.14 -38.97
N ASN A 143 -30.07 -33.32 -38.52
CA ASN A 143 -31.45 -33.75 -38.30
C ASN A 143 -32.35 -33.51 -39.54
N PHE A 144 -32.03 -32.53 -40.39
CA PHE A 144 -32.71 -32.29 -41.66
C PHE A 144 -32.44 -33.42 -42.67
N ASP A 145 -31.19 -33.88 -42.79
CA ASP A 145 -30.83 -35.03 -43.64
C ASP A 145 -31.54 -36.32 -43.20
N LYS A 146 -31.65 -36.57 -41.88
CA LYS A 146 -32.43 -37.70 -41.35
C LYS A 146 -33.91 -37.60 -41.70
N ALA A 147 -34.50 -36.40 -41.67
CA ALA A 147 -35.89 -36.18 -42.04
C ALA A 147 -36.11 -36.44 -43.55
N LEU A 148 -35.22 -35.94 -44.42
CA LEU A 148 -35.25 -36.19 -45.86
C LEU A 148 -35.17 -37.70 -46.19
N LEU A 149 -34.24 -38.42 -45.55
CA LEU A 149 -34.09 -39.87 -45.72
C LEU A 149 -35.31 -40.67 -45.25
N SER A 150 -36.10 -40.14 -44.32
CA SER A 150 -37.31 -40.77 -43.78
C SER A 150 -38.55 -40.57 -44.69
N VAL A 151 -38.63 -39.45 -45.42
CA VAL A 151 -39.80 -39.10 -46.24
C VAL A 151 -39.84 -39.83 -47.59
N GLY A 152 -38.68 -40.25 -48.12
CA GLY A 152 -38.58 -40.86 -49.47
C GLY A 152 -39.09 -42.29 -49.63
N GLN A 153 -39.91 -42.83 -48.72
CA GLN A 153 -40.16 -44.28 -48.62
C GLN A 153 -41.63 -44.75 -48.55
N SER A 154 -42.63 -43.89 -48.82
CA SER A 154 -44.03 -44.33 -48.95
C SER A 154 -44.77 -43.68 -50.13
N GLY A 155 -45.60 -44.46 -50.84
CA GLY A 155 -46.39 -44.00 -51.98
C GLY A 155 -47.34 -45.06 -52.54
N GLY A 156 -48.37 -44.63 -53.29
CA GLY A 156 -49.46 -45.47 -53.82
C GLY A 156 -50.68 -45.57 -52.86
N GLN A 157 -51.93 -45.71 -53.33
CA GLN A 157 -52.40 -46.06 -54.68
C GLN A 157 -53.85 -45.54 -54.96
N GLU A 158 -54.36 -45.71 -56.19
CA GLU A 158 -55.57 -45.09 -56.78
C GLU A 158 -56.78 -46.05 -56.91
N THR A 159 -57.98 -45.52 -57.22
CA THR A 159 -59.12 -46.24 -57.89
C THR A 159 -60.12 -45.26 -58.56
N SER A 160 -60.83 -45.68 -59.62
CA SER A 160 -61.83 -44.87 -60.38
C SER A 160 -63.03 -45.66 -60.97
N ASP A 161 -64.07 -44.93 -61.43
CA ASP A 161 -65.10 -45.20 -62.48
C ASP A 161 -65.99 -46.48 -62.52
N ALA A 162 -67.28 -46.34 -62.97
CA ALA A 162 -68.04 -47.35 -63.78
C ALA A 162 -69.49 -46.94 -64.24
N GLU A 163 -69.93 -47.47 -65.40
CA GLU A 163 -71.27 -47.48 -66.08
C GLU A 163 -71.29 -48.68 -67.11
N PRO A 164 -72.15 -48.87 -68.16
CA PRO A 164 -73.50 -48.38 -68.57
C PRO A 164 -74.60 -49.54 -68.62
N THR A 165 -75.49 -49.92 -69.59
CA THR A 165 -75.82 -49.62 -71.03
C THR A 165 -77.18 -50.21 -71.53
N THR A 166 -77.82 -49.60 -72.57
CA THR A 166 -78.76 -50.15 -73.64
C THR A 166 -80.01 -51.01 -73.26
N GLN A 167 -80.91 -51.60 -74.11
CA GLN A 167 -81.22 -51.76 -75.59
C GLN A 167 -82.78 -51.96 -75.77
N ALA A 168 -83.51 -51.59 -76.85
CA ALA A 168 -83.77 -52.21 -78.19
C ALA A 168 -84.63 -53.53 -78.22
N MET A 169 -85.47 -53.92 -79.22
CA MET A 169 -86.08 -53.31 -80.44
C MET A 169 -87.17 -54.23 -81.10
N GLU A 170 -88.16 -53.67 -81.85
CA GLU A 170 -88.93 -54.21 -83.03
C GLU A 170 -89.80 -55.52 -82.95
N SER A 171 -90.79 -55.83 -83.82
CA SER A 171 -91.78 -55.08 -84.67
C SER A 171 -92.81 -56.05 -85.35
N SER A 172 -94.06 -55.61 -85.69
CA SER A 172 -94.97 -56.17 -86.75
C SER A 172 -96.37 -55.52 -86.77
N ASP A 173 -97.03 -55.46 -87.93
CA ASP A 173 -98.29 -54.71 -88.16
C ASP A 173 -99.55 -55.55 -88.49
N LEU A 174 -100.64 -55.38 -87.73
CA LEU A 174 -101.98 -54.98 -88.24
C LEU A 174 -103.10 -54.86 -87.18
N ASP A 175 -102.91 -55.37 -85.95
CA ASP A 175 -103.59 -54.83 -84.75
C ASP A 175 -103.00 -53.44 -84.35
N THR A 176 -101.99 -52.97 -85.10
CA THR A 176 -101.11 -51.85 -84.81
C THR A 176 -101.76 -50.48 -84.78
N MET A 177 -103.04 -50.26 -85.08
CA MET A 177 -103.61 -48.95 -84.72
C MET A 177 -103.86 -48.84 -83.22
N ASP A 178 -104.28 -49.94 -82.57
CA ASP A 178 -104.43 -50.00 -81.11
C ASP A 178 -103.10 -50.38 -80.45
N ASP A 179 -102.31 -51.28 -81.07
CA ASP A 179 -100.97 -51.63 -80.57
C ASP A 179 -99.95 -50.48 -80.76
N MET A 180 -100.01 -49.64 -81.80
CA MET A 180 -99.23 -48.38 -81.83
C MET A 180 -99.79 -47.35 -80.86
N LEU A 181 -101.10 -47.30 -80.60
CA LEU A 181 -101.62 -46.39 -79.56
C LEU A 181 -101.16 -46.81 -78.16
N MET A 182 -101.12 -48.11 -77.89
CA MET A 182 -100.58 -48.70 -76.66
C MET A 182 -99.05 -48.63 -76.59
N GLN A 183 -98.34 -48.75 -77.72
CA GLN A 183 -96.90 -48.49 -77.79
C GLN A 183 -96.59 -47.00 -77.61
N GLU A 184 -97.33 -46.08 -78.24
CA GLU A 184 -97.17 -44.63 -78.03
C GLU A 184 -97.59 -44.23 -76.61
N LEU A 185 -98.59 -44.87 -75.99
CA LEU A 185 -98.88 -44.70 -74.55
C LEU A 185 -97.77 -45.26 -73.67
N GLY A 186 -97.20 -46.41 -74.02
CA GLY A 186 -96.05 -47.01 -73.34
C GLY A 186 -94.80 -46.15 -73.47
N GLU A 187 -94.52 -45.63 -74.66
CA GLU A 187 -93.43 -44.70 -74.94
C GLU A 187 -93.66 -43.33 -74.31
N ALA A 188 -94.87 -42.78 -74.34
CA ALA A 188 -95.22 -41.56 -73.65
C ALA A 188 -95.07 -41.73 -72.14
N LYS A 189 -95.51 -42.85 -71.57
CA LYS A 189 -95.27 -43.22 -70.17
C LYS A 189 -93.77 -43.34 -69.88
N ASN A 190 -93.01 -44.03 -70.71
CA ASN A 190 -91.55 -44.16 -70.56
C ASN A 190 -90.83 -42.80 -70.74
N ARG A 191 -91.37 -41.89 -71.56
CA ARG A 191 -90.88 -40.50 -71.72
C ARG A 191 -91.24 -39.66 -70.50
N ILE A 192 -92.43 -39.82 -69.92
CA ILE A 192 -92.85 -39.19 -68.66
C ILE A 192 -91.98 -39.69 -67.50
N GLU A 193 -91.78 -41.00 -67.35
CA GLU A 193 -90.91 -41.59 -66.32
C GLU A 193 -89.45 -41.13 -66.46
N LYS A 194 -88.96 -40.97 -67.70
CA LYS A 194 -87.65 -40.33 -67.99
C LYS A 194 -87.63 -38.84 -67.64
N LEU A 195 -88.73 -38.11 -67.78
CA LEU A 195 -88.84 -36.71 -67.37
C LEU A 195 -88.99 -36.56 -65.85
N GLU A 196 -89.70 -37.46 -65.17
CA GLU A 196 -89.85 -37.50 -63.71
C GLU A 196 -88.53 -37.89 -63.01
N THR A 197 -87.79 -38.86 -63.54
CA THR A 197 -86.44 -39.20 -63.06
C THR A 197 -85.44 -38.08 -63.35
N LEU A 198 -85.48 -37.45 -64.53
CA LEU A 198 -84.65 -36.29 -64.84
C LEU A 198 -84.99 -35.08 -63.95
N ASN A 199 -86.26 -34.81 -63.69
CA ASN A 199 -86.71 -33.72 -62.81
C ASN A 199 -86.28 -33.99 -61.35
N THR A 200 -86.46 -35.22 -60.87
CA THR A 200 -85.95 -35.66 -59.55
C THR A 200 -84.43 -35.48 -59.45
N ALA A 201 -83.68 -35.87 -60.50
CA ALA A 201 -82.23 -35.67 -60.56
C ALA A 201 -81.84 -34.18 -60.61
N MET A 202 -82.59 -33.33 -61.32
CA MET A 202 -82.39 -31.88 -61.31
C MET A 202 -82.70 -31.25 -59.95
N MET A 203 -83.77 -31.65 -59.26
CA MET A 203 -84.07 -31.17 -57.90
C MET A 203 -82.99 -31.61 -56.91
N SER A 204 -82.54 -32.87 -56.97
CA SER A 204 -81.44 -33.38 -56.14
C SER A 204 -80.15 -32.59 -56.38
N ARG A 205 -79.76 -32.40 -57.65
CA ARG A 205 -78.59 -31.58 -58.02
C ARG A 205 -78.74 -30.11 -57.60
N SER A 206 -79.93 -29.54 -57.70
CA SER A 206 -80.22 -28.16 -57.26
C SER A 206 -80.04 -28.02 -55.75
N SER A 207 -80.59 -28.96 -54.97
CA SER A 207 -80.43 -29.02 -53.51
C SER A 207 -78.95 -29.18 -53.11
N GLN A 208 -78.22 -30.07 -53.78
CA GLN A 208 -76.78 -30.28 -53.55
C GLN A 208 -75.95 -29.03 -53.89
N LEU A 209 -76.30 -28.30 -54.96
CA LEU A 209 -75.67 -27.03 -55.31
C LEU A 209 -76.00 -25.92 -54.30
N GLU A 210 -77.22 -25.89 -53.76
CA GLU A 210 -77.61 -24.94 -52.71
C GLU A 210 -76.87 -25.22 -51.39
N GLU A 211 -76.72 -26.49 -51.01
CA GLU A 211 -75.93 -26.89 -49.84
C GLU A 211 -74.44 -26.58 -50.02
N SER A 212 -73.86 -26.91 -51.19
CA SER A 212 -72.48 -26.54 -51.54
C SER A 212 -72.26 -25.02 -51.50
N ALA A 213 -73.21 -24.23 -52.01
CA ALA A 213 -73.15 -22.77 -51.94
C ALA A 213 -73.20 -22.24 -50.49
N LYS A 214 -74.00 -22.86 -49.60
CA LYS A 214 -74.04 -22.53 -48.17
C LYS A 214 -72.73 -22.87 -47.46
N VAL A 215 -72.11 -24.02 -47.78
CA VAL A 215 -70.79 -24.41 -47.25
C VAL A 215 -69.72 -23.41 -47.71
N LEU A 216 -69.62 -23.12 -49.01
CA LEU A 216 -68.66 -22.16 -49.56
C LEU A 216 -68.87 -20.73 -49.03
N GLN A 217 -70.11 -20.33 -48.72
CA GLN A 217 -70.38 -19.05 -48.05
C GLN A 217 -69.86 -19.07 -46.60
N LYS A 218 -70.13 -20.14 -45.85
CA LYS A 218 -69.64 -20.30 -44.47
C LYS A 218 -68.11 -20.27 -44.42
N GLU A 219 -67.44 -21.06 -45.26
CA GLU A 219 -65.97 -21.09 -45.36
C GLU A 219 -65.39 -19.71 -45.70
N ARG A 220 -66.00 -18.98 -46.63
CA ARG A 220 -65.61 -17.60 -46.97
C ARG A 220 -65.70 -16.67 -45.76
N ASP A 221 -66.79 -16.73 -45.00
CA ASP A 221 -66.99 -15.86 -43.84
C ASP A 221 -66.12 -16.27 -42.65
N GLU A 222 -65.84 -17.56 -42.45
CA GLU A 222 -64.86 -18.07 -41.48
C GLU A 222 -63.43 -17.61 -41.84
N ALA A 223 -63.00 -17.78 -43.09
CA ALA A 223 -61.71 -17.28 -43.58
C ALA A 223 -61.59 -15.75 -43.46
N ARG A 224 -62.66 -15.01 -43.76
CA ARG A 224 -62.72 -13.55 -43.59
C ARG A 224 -62.61 -13.12 -42.13
N ASN A 225 -63.20 -13.87 -41.21
CA ASN A 225 -63.12 -13.58 -39.78
C ASN A 225 -61.75 -13.97 -39.19
N SER A 226 -61.16 -15.08 -39.64
CA SER A 226 -59.76 -15.45 -39.34
C SER A 226 -58.78 -14.37 -39.81
N SER A 227 -58.94 -13.88 -41.04
CA SER A 227 -58.11 -12.79 -41.59
C SER A 227 -58.20 -11.50 -40.75
N LYS A 228 -59.41 -11.07 -40.34
CA LYS A 228 -59.59 -9.93 -39.42
C LYS A 228 -58.88 -10.15 -38.08
N ARG A 229 -58.98 -11.36 -37.52
CA ARG A 229 -58.34 -11.71 -36.25
C ARG A 229 -56.82 -11.60 -36.35
N LEU A 230 -56.22 -12.20 -37.37
CA LEU A 230 -54.77 -12.13 -37.63
C LEU A 230 -54.29 -10.69 -37.87
N GLN A 231 -55.09 -9.84 -38.53
CA GLN A 231 -54.77 -8.41 -38.67
C GLN A 231 -54.79 -7.65 -37.33
N MET A 232 -55.68 -8.00 -36.40
CA MET A 232 -55.68 -7.42 -35.06
C MET A 232 -54.52 -7.94 -34.21
N GLU A 233 -54.23 -9.24 -34.25
CA GLU A 233 -53.10 -9.86 -33.54
C GLU A 233 -51.75 -9.27 -34.02
N LEU A 234 -51.56 -9.12 -35.34
CA LEU A 234 -50.41 -8.41 -35.92
C LEU A 234 -50.31 -6.95 -35.45
N ARG A 235 -51.44 -6.24 -35.36
CA ARG A 235 -51.46 -4.85 -34.88
C ARG A 235 -51.11 -4.74 -33.40
N MET A 236 -51.52 -5.69 -32.56
CA MET A 236 -51.11 -5.74 -31.15
C MET A 236 -49.63 -6.08 -31.02
N ALA A 237 -49.13 -7.09 -31.73
CA ALA A 237 -47.72 -7.47 -31.72
C ALA A 237 -46.80 -6.30 -32.15
N ASN A 238 -47.20 -5.52 -33.16
CA ASN A 238 -46.47 -4.30 -33.56
C ASN A 238 -46.46 -3.23 -32.46
N LEU A 239 -47.58 -3.02 -31.75
CA LEU A 239 -47.64 -2.07 -30.63
C LEU A 239 -46.81 -2.52 -29.41
N GLU A 240 -46.80 -3.82 -29.12
CA GLU A 240 -45.95 -4.42 -28.07
C GLU A 240 -44.46 -4.29 -28.43
N ALA A 241 -44.09 -4.52 -29.70
CA ALA A 241 -42.73 -4.33 -30.19
C ALA A 241 -42.29 -2.85 -30.14
N GLU A 242 -43.17 -1.91 -30.52
CA GLU A 242 -42.93 -0.48 -30.35
C GLU A 242 -42.75 -0.10 -28.88
N GLN A 243 -43.58 -0.62 -27.98
CA GLN A 243 -43.50 -0.34 -26.54
C GLN A 243 -42.19 -0.89 -25.95
N ALA A 244 -41.80 -2.11 -26.32
CA ALA A 244 -40.52 -2.70 -25.93
C ALA A 244 -39.32 -1.88 -26.44
N ASN A 245 -39.37 -1.41 -27.70
CA ASN A 245 -38.32 -0.58 -28.27
C ASN A 245 -38.20 0.79 -27.57
N ARG A 246 -39.33 1.45 -27.25
CA ARG A 246 -39.33 2.70 -26.47
C ARG A 246 -38.72 2.48 -25.07
N ALA A 247 -39.15 1.43 -24.37
CA ALA A 247 -38.60 1.08 -23.05
C ALA A 247 -37.11 0.71 -23.12
N MET A 248 -36.61 0.16 -24.23
CA MET A 248 -35.18 -0.05 -24.46
C MET A 248 -34.42 1.27 -24.65
N ILE A 249 -34.96 2.20 -25.44
CA ILE A 249 -34.38 3.53 -25.65
C ILE A 249 -34.30 4.31 -24.32
N ASP A 250 -35.37 4.31 -23.53
CA ASP A 250 -35.40 4.93 -22.19
C ASP A 250 -34.32 4.33 -21.26
N LYS A 251 -34.05 3.02 -21.37
CA LYS A 251 -32.98 2.35 -20.62
C LYS A 251 -31.58 2.68 -21.13
N VAL A 252 -31.39 2.91 -22.43
CA VAL A 252 -30.11 3.38 -22.98
C VAL A 252 -29.82 4.80 -22.48
N ALA A 253 -30.78 5.73 -22.57
CA ALA A 253 -30.62 7.09 -22.07
C ALA A 253 -30.29 7.13 -20.56
N SER A 254 -30.95 6.29 -19.75
CA SER A 254 -30.66 6.16 -18.32
C SER A 254 -29.27 5.55 -18.04
N LEU A 255 -28.76 4.67 -18.90
CA LEU A 255 -27.38 4.15 -18.80
C LEU A 255 -26.34 5.21 -19.17
N GLU A 256 -26.60 6.04 -20.17
CA GLU A 256 -25.75 7.17 -20.55
C GLU A 256 -25.67 8.23 -19.44
N GLU A 257 -26.80 8.55 -18.79
CA GLU A 257 -26.86 9.44 -17.62
C GLU A 257 -26.00 8.90 -16.46
N MET A 258 -26.18 7.63 -16.08
CA MET A 258 -25.36 7.01 -15.03
C MET A 258 -23.87 6.95 -15.40
N GLN A 259 -23.51 6.77 -16.68
CA GLN A 259 -22.10 6.83 -17.10
C GLN A 259 -21.52 8.24 -16.94
N MET A 260 -22.29 9.29 -17.27
CA MET A 260 -21.87 10.68 -17.04
C MET A 260 -21.69 10.99 -15.54
N GLU A 261 -22.54 10.45 -14.66
CA GLU A 261 -22.33 10.55 -13.21
C GLU A 261 -21.05 9.84 -12.75
N ILE A 262 -20.81 8.61 -13.22
CA ILE A 262 -19.59 7.83 -12.91
C ILE A 262 -18.33 8.59 -13.36
N ASP A 263 -18.33 9.16 -14.56
CA ASP A 263 -17.22 9.95 -15.08
C ASP A 263 -17.01 11.25 -14.27
N LEU A 264 -18.09 11.93 -13.88
CA LEU A 264 -18.04 13.13 -13.04
C LEU A 264 -17.44 12.82 -11.67
N VAL A 265 -17.92 11.77 -11.00
CA VAL A 265 -17.45 11.32 -9.68
C VAL A 265 -15.99 10.85 -9.77
N THR A 266 -15.62 10.10 -10.81
CA THR A 266 -14.24 9.64 -11.04
C THR A 266 -13.29 10.81 -11.25
N LYS A 267 -13.70 11.82 -12.06
CA LYS A 267 -12.95 13.05 -12.31
C LYS A 267 -12.85 13.96 -11.08
N ALA A 268 -13.87 13.96 -10.21
CA ALA A 268 -13.82 14.65 -8.92
C ALA A 268 -12.88 13.95 -7.93
N ASN A 269 -12.94 12.61 -7.83
CA ASN A 269 -12.07 11.79 -6.99
C ASN A 269 -10.59 11.92 -7.40
N ALA A 270 -10.29 11.86 -8.71
CA ALA A 270 -8.95 12.10 -9.23
C ALA A 270 -8.40 13.49 -8.84
N LYS A 271 -9.23 14.54 -8.95
CA LYS A 271 -8.87 15.90 -8.49
C LYS A 271 -8.67 15.98 -6.97
N ALA A 272 -9.45 15.24 -6.18
CA ALA A 272 -9.30 15.17 -4.74
C ALA A 272 -7.96 14.50 -4.35
N ASN A 273 -7.62 13.38 -4.97
CA ASN A 273 -6.36 12.67 -4.74
C ASN A 273 -5.13 13.52 -5.12
N VAL A 274 -5.17 14.22 -6.28
CA VAL A 274 -4.09 15.16 -6.67
C VAL A 274 -3.96 16.33 -5.68
N ARG A 275 -5.07 16.81 -5.10
CA ARG A 275 -5.02 17.84 -4.04
C ARG A 275 -4.47 17.28 -2.72
N ALA A 276 -4.81 16.05 -2.35
CA ALA A 276 -4.30 15.39 -1.16
C ALA A 276 -2.79 15.17 -1.23
N ALA A 277 -2.29 14.63 -2.35
CA ALA A 277 -0.85 14.43 -2.59
C ALA A 277 -0.07 15.75 -2.48
N LYS A 278 -0.54 16.83 -3.11
CA LYS A 278 0.08 18.17 -2.98
C LYS A 278 0.04 18.74 -1.55
N GLY A 279 -0.99 18.39 -0.78
CA GLY A 279 -1.08 18.73 0.63
C GLY A 279 -0.05 17.97 1.48
N GLU A 280 0.19 16.70 1.16
CA GLU A 280 1.21 15.87 1.81
C GLU A 280 2.64 16.30 1.45
N GLU A 281 2.90 16.61 0.18
CA GLU A 281 4.17 17.20 -0.28
C GLU A 281 4.49 18.50 0.49
N ALA A 282 3.52 19.42 0.59
CA ALA A 282 3.66 20.67 1.33
C ALA A 282 3.88 20.44 2.84
N ALA A 283 3.16 19.48 3.44
CA ALA A 283 3.35 19.13 4.86
C ALA A 283 4.73 18.50 5.12
N ASN A 284 5.25 17.70 4.19
CA ASN A 284 6.58 17.12 4.27
C ASN A 284 7.68 18.16 4.08
N SER A 285 7.51 19.15 3.18
CA SER A 285 8.40 20.32 3.09
C SER A 285 8.43 21.07 4.41
N LEU A 286 7.27 21.51 4.93
CA LEU A 286 7.18 22.25 6.20
C LEU A 286 7.79 21.49 7.38
N LYS A 287 7.73 20.16 7.38
CA LYS A 287 8.39 19.30 8.38
C LYS A 287 9.92 19.29 8.21
N SER A 288 10.42 19.24 6.98
CA SER A 288 11.85 19.37 6.67
C SER A 288 12.39 20.75 7.06
N ASP A 289 11.68 21.81 6.66
CA ASP A 289 12.02 23.21 6.93
C ASP A 289 12.06 23.47 8.45
N LYS A 290 11.06 22.96 9.19
CA LYS A 290 11.05 23.03 10.66
C LYS A 290 12.22 22.29 11.31
N ASN A 291 12.58 21.11 10.81
CA ASN A 291 13.74 20.36 11.33
C ASN A 291 15.05 21.12 11.07
N HIS A 292 15.18 21.76 9.90
CA HIS A 292 16.34 22.57 9.55
C HIS A 292 16.43 23.85 10.41
N ILE A 293 15.30 24.54 10.64
CA ILE A 293 15.23 25.68 11.57
C ILE A 293 15.66 25.25 12.98
N GLN A 294 15.14 24.12 13.49
CA GLN A 294 15.53 23.60 14.81
C GLN A 294 17.02 23.23 14.89
N GLN A 295 17.61 22.74 13.79
CA GLN A 295 19.05 22.51 13.70
C GLN A 295 19.84 23.82 13.77
N LEU A 296 19.44 24.85 13.01
CA LEU A 296 20.06 26.18 13.04
C LEU A 296 19.92 26.84 14.42
N GLU A 297 18.76 26.73 15.07
CA GLU A 297 18.54 27.20 16.45
C GLU A 297 19.51 26.54 17.44
N SER A 298 19.73 25.23 17.32
CA SER A 298 20.71 24.50 18.16
C SER A 298 22.16 24.93 17.90
N GLN A 299 22.53 25.22 16.66
CA GLN A 299 23.86 25.74 16.30
C GLN A 299 24.06 27.16 16.84
N VAL A 300 23.06 28.03 16.71
CA VAL A 300 23.08 29.39 17.27
C VAL A 300 23.14 29.35 18.81
N GLN A 301 22.48 28.39 19.45
CA GLN A 301 22.56 28.22 20.90
C GLN A 301 23.96 27.75 21.34
N ALA A 302 24.54 26.73 20.68
CA ALA A 302 25.90 26.27 20.94
C ALA A 302 26.95 27.37 20.72
N LEU A 303 26.77 28.24 19.72
CA LEU A 303 27.63 29.40 19.48
C LEU A 303 27.52 30.47 20.58
N LYS A 304 26.32 30.69 21.15
CA LYS A 304 26.14 31.57 22.33
C LYS A 304 26.83 31.01 23.56
N GLU A 305 26.66 29.72 23.83
CA GLU A 305 27.30 29.04 24.96
C GLU A 305 28.83 29.05 24.84
N TRP A 306 29.36 28.80 23.64
CA TRP A 306 30.79 28.94 23.35
C TRP A 306 31.29 30.39 23.53
N ALA A 307 30.52 31.39 23.10
CA ALA A 307 30.88 32.80 23.29
C ALA A 307 30.90 33.20 24.77
N LEU A 308 29.95 32.71 25.58
CA LEU A 308 29.91 32.92 27.03
C LEU A 308 31.10 32.24 27.72
N ALA A 309 31.36 30.97 27.43
CA ALA A 309 32.52 30.25 27.98
C ALA A 309 33.86 30.90 27.55
N SER A 310 33.95 31.45 26.34
CA SER A 310 35.10 32.22 25.86
C SER A 310 35.28 33.55 26.61
N ALA A 311 34.20 34.21 27.01
CA ALA A 311 34.25 35.41 27.84
C ALA A 311 34.67 35.10 29.28
N GLU A 312 34.12 34.05 29.89
CA GLU A 312 34.49 33.57 31.23
C GLU A 312 35.96 33.13 31.28
N ALA A 313 36.42 32.36 30.29
CA ALA A 313 37.82 31.95 30.17
C ALA A 313 38.78 33.15 30.06
N LYS A 314 38.39 34.23 29.36
CA LYS A 314 39.15 35.49 29.32
C LYS A 314 39.17 36.20 30.67
N GLN A 315 38.04 36.25 31.39
CA GLN A 315 38.00 36.82 32.74
C GLN A 315 38.92 36.04 33.69
N LEU A 316 38.82 34.71 33.74
CA LEU A 316 39.68 33.85 34.55
C LEU A 316 41.16 33.98 34.18
N MET A 317 41.47 34.21 32.90
CA MET A 317 42.83 34.50 32.45
C MET A 317 43.32 35.88 32.95
N HIS A 318 42.50 36.93 32.86
CA HIS A 318 42.84 38.25 33.41
C HIS A 318 43.02 38.21 34.94
N GLU A 319 42.18 37.47 35.66
CA GLU A 319 42.33 37.26 37.11
C GLU A 319 43.63 36.50 37.44
N ARG A 320 43.97 35.44 36.68
CA ARG A 320 45.26 34.74 36.81
C ARG A 320 46.44 35.67 36.54
N CYS A 321 46.41 36.48 35.48
CA CYS A 321 47.45 37.47 35.19
C CYS A 321 47.60 38.47 36.35
N ARG A 322 46.49 39.01 36.88
CA ARG A 322 46.49 39.93 38.02
C ARG A 322 47.08 39.32 39.30
N ILE A 323 46.79 38.04 39.56
CA ILE A 323 47.38 37.28 40.68
C ILE A 323 48.88 37.05 40.44
N LEU A 324 49.30 36.72 39.22
CA LEU A 324 50.70 36.53 38.85
C LEU A 324 51.50 37.83 38.92
N GLU A 325 50.95 38.97 38.48
CA GLU A 325 51.54 40.30 38.67
C GLU A 325 51.70 40.66 40.15
N GLY A 326 50.71 40.33 40.98
CA GLY A 326 50.78 40.49 42.43
C GLY A 326 51.91 39.66 43.05
N LYS A 327 52.01 38.38 42.67
CA LYS A 327 53.11 37.49 43.08
C LYS A 327 54.47 37.98 42.57
N LEU A 328 54.56 38.45 41.33
CA LEU A 328 55.78 38.99 40.73
C LEU A 328 56.26 40.22 41.48
N LYS A 329 55.36 41.16 41.83
CA LYS A 329 55.69 42.33 42.66
C LYS A 329 56.16 41.93 44.07
N LEU A 330 55.53 40.91 44.67
CA LEU A 330 55.96 40.34 45.95
C LEU A 330 57.33 39.63 45.88
N GLN A 331 57.67 39.01 44.75
CA GLN A 331 58.97 38.38 44.52
C GLN A 331 60.06 39.40 44.15
N GLN A 332 59.73 40.44 43.37
CA GLN A 332 60.64 41.56 43.11
C GLN A 332 60.94 42.37 44.38
N GLY A 333 60.03 42.36 45.37
CA GLY A 333 60.28 42.83 46.74
C GLY A 333 61.02 41.85 47.67
N LYS A 334 61.35 40.63 47.20
CA LYS A 334 62.07 39.59 47.97
C LYS A 334 63.24 39.03 47.16
N ASN A 335 64.40 39.65 47.33
CA ASN A 335 65.64 39.29 46.66
C ASN A 335 66.18 37.90 47.08
N VAL A 336 65.61 36.84 46.51
CA VAL A 336 65.99 35.43 46.72
C VAL A 336 65.90 34.70 45.37
N GLY A 337 67.05 34.29 44.84
CA GLY A 337 67.10 33.34 43.73
C GLY A 337 66.96 31.89 44.19
N ASN A 338 67.09 30.94 43.26
CA ASN A 338 67.09 29.48 43.48
C ASN A 338 65.73 28.84 43.83
N GLU A 339 64.86 28.70 42.82
CA GLU A 339 64.03 27.49 42.70
C GLU A 339 64.55 26.63 41.55
N LYS A 340 64.43 25.30 41.72
CA LYS A 340 65.21 24.31 40.97
C LYS A 340 64.58 24.04 39.60
N SER A 341 65.41 24.09 38.55
CA SER A 341 65.06 23.58 37.23
C SER A 341 64.74 22.09 37.33
N ASN A 342 63.59 21.65 36.79
CA ASN A 342 63.24 20.23 36.71
C ASN A 342 64.32 19.47 35.92
N ALA A 343 64.73 18.32 36.44
CA ALA A 343 65.93 17.60 36.01
C ALA A 343 65.76 16.82 34.69
N GLU A 344 64.89 17.28 33.78
CA GLU A 344 64.65 16.64 32.48
C GLU A 344 65.62 17.18 31.42
N LYS A 345 66.22 16.27 30.64
CA LYS A 345 66.98 16.60 29.42
C LYS A 345 66.20 16.09 28.21
N LEU A 346 65.61 17.00 27.43
CA LEU A 346 65.09 16.67 26.11
C LEU A 346 66.24 16.15 25.23
N LEU A 347 66.07 14.97 24.63
CA LEU A 347 67.02 14.38 23.69
C LEU A 347 66.66 14.82 22.26
N PHE A 348 65.43 14.52 21.83
CA PHE A 348 64.91 14.97 20.54
C PHE A 348 63.37 14.99 20.51
N THR A 349 62.83 15.68 19.49
CA THR A 349 61.40 15.69 19.17
C THR A 349 61.21 15.35 17.69
N LYS A 350 60.24 14.49 17.38
CA LYS A 350 59.87 14.06 16.03
C LYS A 350 58.37 14.28 15.82
N THR A 351 58.03 15.21 14.94
CA THR A 351 56.66 15.48 14.50
C THR A 351 56.43 14.95 13.08
N GLY A 352 55.18 14.66 12.72
CA GLY A 352 54.86 14.21 11.37
C GLY A 352 53.37 14.07 11.09
N SER A 353 53.05 13.78 9.83
CA SER A 353 51.70 13.43 9.36
C SER A 353 51.82 12.28 8.38
N MET A 354 50.96 11.27 8.50
CA MET A 354 50.89 10.10 7.63
C MET A 354 49.46 9.81 7.22
N VAL A 355 49.27 9.09 6.11
CA VAL A 355 47.98 8.51 5.72
C VAL A 355 48.12 6.99 5.72
N ILE A 356 47.26 6.32 6.48
CA ILE A 356 47.25 4.87 6.63
C ILE A 356 46.08 4.33 5.81
N GLY A 357 46.38 3.51 4.80
CA GLY A 357 45.37 2.90 3.94
C GLY A 357 44.38 2.02 4.71
N ALA A 358 43.22 1.72 4.12
CA ALA A 358 42.33 0.67 4.62
C ALA A 358 43.10 -0.68 4.63
N GLY A 359 42.93 -1.47 5.69
CA GLY A 359 43.66 -2.74 5.88
C GLY A 359 45.15 -2.59 6.22
N ALA A 360 45.71 -1.38 6.22
CA ALA A 360 47.16 -1.16 6.31
C ALA A 360 47.65 -0.84 7.73
N ASN A 361 48.95 -1.06 7.93
CA ASN A 361 49.70 -0.76 9.15
C ASN A 361 50.85 0.20 8.79
N HIS A 362 51.16 1.17 9.66
CA HIS A 362 52.28 2.09 9.43
C HIS A 362 53.17 2.19 10.69
N PRO A 363 54.41 1.65 10.65
CA PRO A 363 55.36 1.77 11.75
C PRO A 363 56.13 3.09 11.69
N VAL A 364 56.53 3.60 12.85
CA VAL A 364 57.55 4.64 12.99
C VAL A 364 58.59 4.14 13.97
N HIS A 365 59.79 3.86 13.45
CA HIS A 365 60.95 3.53 14.26
C HIS A 365 61.57 4.81 14.85
N LEU A 366 62.04 4.65 16.09
CA LEU A 366 62.76 5.64 16.88
C LEU A 366 64.00 4.94 17.43
N SER A 367 65.16 5.59 17.33
CA SER A 367 66.39 5.15 18.00
C SER A 367 66.96 6.34 18.76
N LEU A 368 67.65 6.08 19.87
CA LEU A 368 68.39 7.10 20.60
C LEU A 368 69.63 7.58 19.83
N GLY A 369 70.10 6.82 18.83
CA GLY A 369 71.27 7.17 18.01
C GLY A 369 72.49 7.47 18.87
N GLU A 370 73.16 8.60 18.61
CA GLU A 370 74.31 9.08 19.39
C GLU A 370 74.01 9.18 20.89
N HIS A 371 72.78 9.56 21.27
CA HIS A 371 72.40 9.72 22.68
C HIS A 371 72.42 8.42 23.48
N ALA A 372 72.34 7.25 22.81
CA ALA A 372 72.43 5.92 23.44
C ALA A 372 73.73 5.71 24.24
N THR A 373 74.79 6.44 23.90
CA THR A 373 76.08 6.41 24.62
C THR A 373 76.12 7.35 25.83
N THR A 374 75.18 8.28 25.93
CA THR A 374 75.19 9.41 26.89
C THR A 374 74.09 9.34 27.95
N VAL A 375 73.18 8.38 27.83
CA VAL A 375 71.98 8.23 28.67
C VAL A 375 71.70 6.75 28.86
N ASP A 376 71.48 6.31 30.10
CA ASP A 376 70.95 4.99 30.42
C ASP A 376 69.49 4.90 29.95
N SER A 377 69.21 3.98 29.01
CA SER A 377 67.91 3.84 28.35
C SER A 377 66.75 3.58 29.30
N ARG A 378 67.02 3.09 30.52
CA ARG A 378 66.02 2.86 31.57
C ARG A 378 65.39 4.14 32.11
N PHE A 379 66.10 5.27 32.04
CA PHE A 379 65.64 6.59 32.48
C PHE A 379 65.12 7.47 31.33
N VAL A 380 64.85 6.87 30.16
CA VAL A 380 64.28 7.55 29.00
C VAL A 380 62.77 7.37 28.96
N ILE A 381 62.05 8.49 28.92
CA ILE A 381 60.60 8.56 28.79
C ILE A 381 60.23 8.96 27.36
N LEU A 382 59.39 8.15 26.74
CA LEU A 382 58.75 8.42 25.46
C LEU A 382 57.44 9.19 25.71
N ARG A 383 57.45 10.51 25.45
CA ARG A 383 56.23 11.34 25.42
C ARG A 383 55.64 11.28 24.02
N TRP A 384 54.36 10.94 23.90
CA TRP A 384 53.70 10.82 22.60
C TRP A 384 52.31 11.49 22.62
N LYS A 385 51.97 12.16 21.52
CA LYS A 385 50.61 12.61 21.20
C LYS A 385 50.34 12.37 19.72
N PHE A 386 49.13 11.93 19.38
CA PHE A 386 48.64 12.00 18.00
C PHE A 386 47.16 12.34 17.94
N ASP A 387 46.75 12.97 16.84
CA ASP A 387 45.36 13.27 16.50
C ASP A 387 45.04 12.55 15.17
N SER A 388 43.88 11.88 15.07
CA SER A 388 43.45 11.08 13.91
C SER A 388 42.24 11.69 13.21
N SER A 389 42.26 11.68 11.87
CA SER A 389 41.21 12.25 11.03
C SER A 389 40.79 11.26 9.92
N PRO A 390 39.48 11.06 9.69
CA PRO A 390 38.35 11.69 10.37
C PRO A 390 38.13 11.15 11.80
N SER A 391 37.51 11.96 12.68
CA SER A 391 37.38 11.67 14.11
C SER A 391 36.24 10.71 14.48
N ASP A 392 35.43 10.28 13.51
CA ASP A 392 34.49 9.16 13.65
C ASP A 392 35.19 7.79 13.58
N MET A 393 36.44 7.74 13.12
CA MET A 393 37.19 6.50 12.93
C MET A 393 38.10 6.13 14.11
N THR A 394 38.23 4.82 14.32
CA THR A 394 39.14 4.20 15.27
C THR A 394 40.42 3.69 14.61
N VAL A 395 41.54 3.82 15.32
CA VAL A 395 42.86 3.26 14.95
C VAL A 395 43.38 2.43 16.12
N ASP A 396 43.97 1.27 15.84
CA ASP A 396 44.65 0.47 16.85
C ASP A 396 46.08 0.98 17.04
N PHE A 397 46.39 1.51 18.22
CA PHE A 397 47.71 2.04 18.57
C PHE A 397 48.53 1.03 19.37
N ASN A 398 49.83 0.97 19.07
CA ASN A 398 50.78 0.09 19.73
C ASN A 398 52.13 0.78 19.94
N ILE A 399 52.82 0.41 21.02
CA ILE A 399 54.22 0.77 21.30
C ILE A 399 54.96 -0.54 21.63
N MET A 400 56.02 -0.82 20.88
CA MET A 400 56.86 -2.02 20.98
C MET A 400 58.31 -1.62 21.23
N LYS A 401 59.03 -2.37 22.07
CA LYS A 401 60.47 -2.18 22.28
C LYS A 401 61.26 -2.65 21.07
N GLY A 402 62.42 -2.05 20.83
CA GLY A 402 63.31 -2.39 19.72
C GLY A 402 62.80 -1.96 18.34
N THR A 403 63.49 -2.41 17.30
CA THR A 403 63.14 -2.13 15.90
C THR A 403 62.40 -3.32 15.29
N CYS A 404 61.08 -3.21 15.16
CA CYS A 404 60.23 -4.22 14.53
C CYS A 404 59.80 -3.72 13.15
N THR A 405 60.16 -4.44 12.08
CA THR A 405 59.90 -4.05 10.68
C THR A 405 58.88 -4.96 9.98
N THR A 406 58.89 -6.27 10.27
CA THR A 406 58.00 -7.24 9.62
C THR A 406 56.79 -7.61 10.47
N SER A 407 55.76 -8.16 9.81
CA SER A 407 54.57 -8.71 10.51
C SER A 407 54.90 -9.86 11.46
N SER A 408 55.98 -10.60 11.21
CA SER A 408 56.45 -11.68 12.10
C SER A 408 57.15 -11.13 13.35
N GLU A 409 57.87 -10.01 13.23
CA GLU A 409 58.41 -9.29 14.38
C GLU A 409 57.29 -8.71 15.26
N TYR A 410 56.29 -8.03 14.68
CA TYR A 410 55.15 -7.52 15.46
C TYR A 410 54.48 -8.61 16.30
N ALA A 411 54.24 -9.79 15.72
CA ALA A 411 53.63 -10.91 16.43
C ALA A 411 54.43 -11.42 17.65
N LYS A 412 55.74 -11.15 17.70
CA LYS A 412 56.69 -11.60 18.74
C LYS A 412 57.23 -10.47 19.62
N ALA A 413 56.90 -9.22 19.32
CA ALA A 413 57.45 -8.04 19.99
C ALA A 413 57.04 -7.93 21.47
N ASP A 414 57.90 -7.32 22.28
CA ASP A 414 57.56 -6.89 23.64
C ASP A 414 56.78 -5.57 23.58
N TYR A 415 55.49 -5.63 23.91
CA TYR A 415 54.55 -4.52 23.80
C TYR A 415 54.41 -3.77 25.14
N LEU A 416 54.69 -2.47 25.13
CA LEU A 416 54.34 -1.55 26.22
C LEU A 416 52.89 -1.07 26.11
N ILE A 417 52.37 -0.95 24.88
CA ILE A 417 50.95 -0.73 24.59
C ILE A 417 50.58 -1.66 23.43
N LYS A 418 49.54 -2.49 23.61
CA LYS A 418 49.07 -3.46 22.60
C LYS A 418 47.59 -3.23 22.27
N GLY A 419 47.26 -3.09 20.99
CA GLY A 419 45.89 -3.07 20.48
C GLY A 419 45.00 -1.97 21.07
N ARG A 420 45.56 -0.83 21.49
CA ARG A 420 44.78 0.25 22.13
C ARG A 420 43.98 1.00 21.06
N MET A 421 42.72 0.62 20.90
CA MET A 421 41.78 1.31 20.02
C MET A 421 41.56 2.75 20.49
N ILE A 422 41.80 3.72 19.60
CA ILE A 422 41.69 5.17 19.88
C ILE A 422 40.85 5.83 18.79
N GLN A 423 39.96 6.74 19.19
CA GLN A 423 39.12 7.54 18.32
C GLN A 423 39.49 9.02 18.44
N GLY A 424 39.63 9.73 17.32
CA GLY A 424 39.93 11.18 17.25
C GLY A 424 41.34 11.61 17.68
N GLY A 425 41.92 11.03 18.74
CA GLY A 425 43.28 11.34 19.19
C GLY A 425 43.58 10.84 20.60
N ALA A 426 44.87 10.84 20.96
CA ALA A 426 45.36 10.47 22.28
C ALA A 426 46.76 11.02 22.56
N GLY A 427 47.16 11.01 23.83
CA GLY A 427 48.55 11.19 24.24
C GLY A 427 48.86 10.45 25.53
N GLY A 428 50.14 10.38 25.87
CA GLY A 428 50.63 9.76 27.08
C GLY A 428 52.16 9.81 27.20
N GLU A 429 52.66 9.28 28.30
CA GLU A 429 54.09 9.08 28.55
C GLU A 429 54.34 7.58 28.74
N THR A 430 55.52 7.09 28.40
CA THR A 430 55.83 5.66 28.43
C THR A 430 57.32 5.45 28.70
N GLU A 431 57.63 4.88 29.86
CA GLU A 431 58.99 4.59 30.30
C GLU A 431 59.51 3.27 29.73
N GLY A 432 60.82 3.09 29.69
CA GLY A 432 61.45 1.83 29.26
C GLY A 432 61.24 1.46 27.78
N ALA A 433 60.75 2.40 26.96
CA ALA A 433 60.51 2.23 25.53
C ALA A 433 61.77 1.85 24.74
N PHE A 434 62.94 2.30 25.21
CA PHE A 434 64.25 2.10 24.57
C PHE A 434 65.11 1.03 25.27
N ASN A 435 64.53 0.22 26.17
CA ASN A 435 65.26 -0.82 26.92
C ASN A 435 65.79 -1.98 26.05
N THR A 436 65.39 -2.04 24.77
CA THR A 436 65.85 -3.02 23.79
C THR A 436 66.47 -2.27 22.61
N ASP A 437 67.70 -2.61 22.26
CA ASP A 437 68.49 -2.05 21.14
C ASP A 437 68.60 -0.50 21.10
N SER A 438 68.37 0.17 22.24
CA SER A 438 68.21 1.64 22.31
C SER A 438 67.20 2.18 21.29
N ALA A 439 66.16 1.39 21.00
CA ALA A 439 65.17 1.64 19.96
C ALA A 439 63.74 1.31 20.41
N CYS A 440 62.77 1.91 19.72
CA CYS A 440 61.34 1.74 19.94
C CYS A 440 60.61 1.80 18.60
N THR A 441 59.56 0.99 18.43
CA THR A 441 58.67 1.04 17.26
C THR A 441 57.25 1.39 17.71
N ILE A 442 56.75 2.54 17.25
CA ILE A 442 55.35 2.92 17.38
C ILE A 442 54.61 2.41 16.14
N LEU A 443 53.44 1.78 16.31
CA LEU A 443 52.68 1.21 15.21
C LEU A 443 51.19 1.61 15.29
N TRP A 444 50.75 2.35 14.28
CA TRP A 444 49.33 2.62 14.04
C TRP A 444 48.78 1.60 13.02
N SER A 445 47.69 0.93 13.38
CA SER A 445 47.01 -0.07 12.56
C SER A 445 45.62 0.42 12.17
N ASN A 446 45.34 0.42 10.87
CA ASN A 446 44.02 0.61 10.28
C ASN A 446 43.48 -0.72 9.71
N ALA A 447 44.00 -1.87 10.17
CA ALA A 447 43.68 -3.20 9.68
C ALA A 447 42.18 -3.58 9.77
N LYS A 448 41.44 -2.92 10.66
CA LYS A 448 39.98 -3.11 10.85
C LYS A 448 39.11 -2.29 9.88
N SER A 449 39.66 -1.28 9.20
CA SER A 449 38.92 -0.52 8.18
C SER A 449 39.10 -1.19 6.81
N TRP A 450 37.98 -1.48 6.13
CA TRP A 450 38.00 -2.06 4.77
C TRP A 450 37.80 -1.02 3.66
N ILE A 451 37.41 0.22 4.01
CA ILE A 451 36.91 1.21 3.03
C ILE A 451 37.64 2.55 3.14
N ARG A 452 37.93 3.02 4.36
CA ARG A 452 38.43 4.39 4.60
C ARG A 452 39.89 4.40 5.09
N PRO A 453 40.77 5.20 4.48
CA PRO A 453 42.07 5.51 5.06
C PRO A 453 41.93 6.47 6.25
N VAL A 454 42.91 6.47 7.16
CA VAL A 454 42.97 7.42 8.29
C VAL A 454 44.24 8.25 8.20
N THR A 455 44.11 9.57 8.36
CA THR A 455 45.25 10.48 8.49
C THR A 455 45.63 10.60 9.96
N VAL A 456 46.89 10.34 10.30
CA VAL A 456 47.42 10.47 11.66
C VAL A 456 48.47 11.57 11.70
N LYS A 457 48.25 12.59 12.53
CA LYS A 457 49.22 13.65 12.83
C LYS A 457 49.81 13.38 14.21
N TYR A 458 51.13 13.31 14.33
CA TYR A 458 51.80 12.89 15.56
C TYR A 458 52.91 13.86 15.99
N SER A 459 53.16 13.87 17.30
CA SER A 459 54.27 14.55 17.97
C SER A 459 54.83 13.62 19.03
N ILE A 460 56.13 13.34 18.94
CA ILE A 460 56.86 12.44 19.83
C ILE A 460 58.04 13.21 20.42
N GLY A 461 58.12 13.31 21.74
CA GLY A 461 59.28 13.84 22.46
C GLY A 461 59.97 12.71 23.23
N VAL A 462 61.30 12.68 23.22
CA VAL A 462 62.08 11.72 23.99
C VAL A 462 62.91 12.50 25.01
N VAL A 463 62.63 12.28 26.30
CA VAL A 463 63.29 12.96 27.41
C VAL A 463 64.04 11.96 28.29
N ALA A 464 65.19 12.36 28.80
CA ALA A 464 65.92 11.64 29.83
C ALA A 464 65.70 12.32 31.19
N LEU A 465 65.44 11.54 32.23
CA LEU A 465 65.63 12.00 33.60
C LEU A 465 67.13 12.01 33.93
N LYS A 466 67.59 12.98 34.73
CA LYS A 466 68.95 13.06 35.28
C LYS A 466 69.02 12.54 36.72
#